data_AF-A0A124S5T8-F1
#
_entry.id   AF-A0A124S5T8-F1
#
_cell.length_a   1.000
_cell.length_b   1.000
_cell.length_c   1.000
_cell.angle_alpha   90.00
_cell.angle_beta   90.00
_cell.angle_gamma   90.00
#
_symmetry.space_group_name_H-M   'P 1'
#
loop_
_entity.id
_entity.type
_entity.pdbx_description
1 polymer ?
#
loop_
_entity_poly.entity_id
_entity_poly.type
_entity_poly.pdbx_seq_one_letter_code
_entity_poly.pdbx_strand_id
1 'polypeptide(L)'
;MPFIFDTVWDLVKLADYLTGRDDIDHSRIGITGESLGGMHAWFAAFVDTRYSVVVPIIGVQVWNRIAPGLTSEFDSVHTVPLIAPRPLLILNGEEDPRCPIAGLDVTISRTCKAFQDANCPDSFKVIAEAGIGHEMTGSMVKEAMNWFDKFFQP
;
A
#
# COMPACT_ATOMS: atom_id res chain seq x y z
N MET A 1 -4.25 7.12 17.98
CA MET A 1 -5.35 6.34 17.39
C MET A 1 -5.00 4.86 17.52
N PRO A 2 -5.54 4.13 18.51
CA PRO A 2 -5.23 2.71 18.72
C PRO A 2 -5.61 1.83 17.53
N PHE A 3 -6.73 2.14 16.87
CA PHE A 3 -7.34 1.25 15.88
C PHE A 3 -6.49 0.94 14.63
N ILE A 4 -5.59 1.85 14.22
CA ILE A 4 -4.68 1.58 13.09
C ILE A 4 -3.69 0.48 13.47
N PHE A 5 -3.11 0.60 14.67
CA PHE A 5 -2.15 -0.38 15.17
C PHE A 5 -2.83 -1.72 15.52
N ASP A 6 -4.02 -1.67 16.12
CA ASP A 6 -4.80 -2.86 16.45
C ASP A 6 -5.16 -3.64 15.17
N THR A 7 -5.66 -2.95 14.14
CA THR A 7 -6.01 -3.60 12.86
C THR A 7 -4.76 -4.14 12.15
N VAL A 8 -3.64 -3.42 12.20
CA VAL A 8 -2.39 -3.90 11.61
C VAL A 8 -1.87 -5.14 12.35
N TRP A 9 -2.01 -5.19 13.68
CA TRP A 9 -1.68 -6.38 14.45
C TRP A 9 -2.59 -7.56 14.08
N ASP A 10 -3.89 -7.32 13.88
CA ASP A 10 -4.81 -8.34 13.39
C ASP A 10 -4.41 -8.86 11.99
N LEU A 11 -3.90 -7.98 11.12
CA LEU A 11 -3.38 -8.38 9.81
C LEU A 11 -2.10 -9.22 9.94
N VAL A 12 -1.19 -8.91 10.87
CA VAL A 12 -0.03 -9.79 11.18
C VAL A 12 -0.52 -11.17 11.64
N LYS A 13 -1.58 -11.23 12.46
CA LYS A 13 -2.19 -12.51 12.88
C LYS A 13 -2.88 -13.25 11.74
N LEU A 14 -3.48 -12.52 10.80
CA LEU A 14 -4.02 -13.11 9.59
C LEU A 14 -2.89 -13.74 8.74
N ALA A 15 -1.74 -13.08 8.61
CA ALA A 15 -0.58 -13.65 7.94
C ALA A 15 -0.06 -14.91 8.65
N ASP A 16 -0.02 -14.93 10.00
CA ASP A 16 0.30 -16.15 10.78
C ASP A 16 -0.64 -17.31 10.41
N TYR A 17 -1.94 -17.04 10.34
CA TYR A 17 -2.93 -18.03 9.98
C TYR A 17 -2.78 -18.53 8.53
N LEU A 18 -2.61 -17.62 7.57
CA LEU A 18 -2.47 -17.96 6.15
C LEU A 18 -1.21 -18.79 5.88
N THR A 19 -0.10 -18.49 6.55
CA THR A 19 1.14 -19.28 6.45
C THR A 19 1.04 -20.64 7.16
N GLY A 20 0.05 -20.84 8.04
CA GLY A 20 -0.22 -22.14 8.66
C GLY A 20 -1.04 -23.10 7.79
N ARG A 21 -1.49 -22.66 6.62
CA ARG A 21 -2.38 -23.43 5.73
C ARG A 21 -1.59 -24.10 4.61
N ASP A 22 -1.80 -25.41 4.44
CA ASP A 22 -1.16 -26.21 3.38
C ASP A 22 -1.74 -25.93 1.98
N ASP A 23 -2.94 -25.34 1.91
CA ASP A 23 -3.62 -25.00 0.66
C ASP A 23 -3.33 -23.57 0.16
N ILE A 24 -2.43 -22.86 0.83
CA ILE A 24 -1.99 -21.50 0.47
C ILE A 24 -0.53 -21.54 0.04
N ASP A 25 -0.22 -20.89 -1.08
CA ASP A 25 1.16 -20.60 -1.44
C ASP A 25 1.66 -19.39 -0.64
N HIS A 26 2.53 -19.63 0.34
CA HIS A 26 2.99 -18.60 1.28
C HIS A 26 3.82 -17.50 0.62
N SER A 27 4.32 -17.74 -0.61
CA SER A 27 5.04 -16.72 -1.38
C SER A 27 4.10 -15.75 -2.12
N ARG A 28 2.80 -16.08 -2.22
CA ARG A 28 1.81 -15.35 -3.01
C ARG A 28 0.64 -14.83 -2.18
N ILE A 29 0.96 -14.09 -1.12
CA ILE A 29 -0.03 -13.42 -0.26
C ILE A 29 -0.04 -11.93 -0.59
N GLY A 30 -1.11 -11.45 -1.22
CA GLY A 30 -1.30 -10.03 -1.53
C GLY A 30 -2.13 -9.30 -0.49
N ILE A 31 -1.99 -7.98 -0.41
CA ILE A 31 -2.84 -7.12 0.43
C ILE A 31 -3.30 -5.87 -0.32
N THR A 32 -4.58 -5.54 -0.15
CA THR A 32 -5.22 -4.32 -0.67
C THR A 32 -6.26 -3.82 0.32
N GLY A 33 -6.71 -2.59 0.13
CA GLY A 33 -7.79 -1.99 0.90
C GLY A 33 -8.11 -0.59 0.39
N GLU A 34 -9.33 -0.15 0.65
CA GLU A 34 -9.84 1.16 0.28
C GLU A 34 -9.77 2.11 1.47
N SER A 35 -9.36 3.36 1.23
CA SER A 35 -9.36 4.44 2.22
C SER A 35 -8.60 4.05 3.51
N LEU A 36 -9.30 3.92 4.64
CA LEU A 36 -8.70 3.42 5.88
C LEU A 36 -8.14 2.01 5.75
N GLY A 37 -8.81 1.13 4.98
CA GLY A 37 -8.27 -0.19 4.63
C GLY A 37 -7.00 -0.08 3.80
N GLY A 38 -6.88 0.92 2.93
CA GLY A 38 -5.65 1.20 2.18
C GLY A 38 -4.51 1.62 3.10
N MET A 39 -4.81 2.41 4.13
CA MET A 39 -3.85 2.76 5.19
C MET A 39 -3.35 1.52 5.93
N HIS A 40 -4.26 0.64 6.34
CA HIS A 40 -3.89 -0.62 6.97
C HIS A 40 -3.08 -1.52 6.03
N ALA A 41 -3.41 -1.57 4.74
CA ALA A 41 -2.73 -2.41 3.77
C ALA A 41 -1.25 -2.08 3.63
N TRP A 42 -0.90 -0.80 3.40
CA TRP A 42 0.49 -0.42 3.26
C TRP A 42 1.24 -0.45 4.60
N PHE A 43 0.58 -0.14 5.72
CA PHE A 43 1.21 -0.19 7.05
C PHE A 43 1.48 -1.64 7.49
N ALA A 44 0.54 -2.55 7.25
CA ALA A 44 0.72 -3.99 7.48
C ALA A 44 1.82 -4.56 6.58
N ALA A 45 1.85 -4.18 5.30
CA ALA A 45 2.93 -4.60 4.41
C ALA A 45 4.28 -4.05 4.89
N PHE A 46 4.35 -2.82 5.40
CA PHE A 46 5.58 -2.28 5.98
C PHE A 46 6.09 -3.13 7.17
N VAL A 47 5.22 -3.52 8.10
CA VAL A 47 5.63 -4.27 9.30
C VAL A 47 5.78 -5.78 9.08
N ASP A 48 5.14 -6.35 8.06
CA ASP A 48 5.16 -7.78 7.77
C ASP A 48 5.46 -8.05 6.29
N THR A 49 6.60 -8.70 6.06
CA THR A 49 7.12 -8.97 4.72
C THR A 49 6.43 -10.15 4.02
N ARG A 50 5.54 -10.89 4.71
CA ARG A 50 4.79 -12.00 4.09
C ARG A 50 3.76 -11.52 3.08
N TYR A 51 3.31 -10.27 3.19
CA TYR A 51 2.54 -9.62 2.14
C TYR A 51 3.45 -9.27 0.96
N SER A 52 3.48 -10.12 -0.05
CA SER A 52 4.43 -10.07 -1.16
C SER A 52 4.04 -9.11 -2.27
N VAL A 53 2.76 -8.75 -2.42
CA VAL A 53 2.27 -7.72 -3.36
C VAL A 53 1.29 -6.79 -2.64
N VAL A 54 1.44 -5.48 -2.83
CA VAL A 54 0.75 -4.46 -2.03
C VAL A 54 0.03 -3.47 -2.96
N VAL A 55 -1.27 -3.27 -2.74
CA VAL A 55 -2.10 -2.36 -3.56
C VAL A 55 -3.04 -1.50 -2.70
N PRO A 56 -2.58 -0.43 -2.04
CA PRO A 56 -3.47 0.50 -1.35
C PRO A 56 -4.28 1.34 -2.35
N ILE A 57 -5.59 1.46 -2.12
CA ILE A 57 -6.52 2.25 -2.92
C ILE A 57 -7.03 3.42 -2.09
N ILE A 58 -6.87 4.65 -2.59
CA ILE A 58 -7.23 5.92 -1.94
C ILE A 58 -6.84 5.98 -0.46
N GLY A 59 -5.68 5.42 -0.10
CA GLY A 59 -5.32 5.14 1.30
C GLY A 59 -3.86 5.40 1.67
N VAL A 60 -3.05 5.96 0.77
CA VAL A 60 -1.71 6.45 1.14
C VAL A 60 -1.84 7.92 1.53
N GLN A 61 -1.57 8.22 2.78
CA GLN A 61 -1.66 9.58 3.33
C GLN A 61 -0.45 9.89 4.19
N VAL A 62 -0.27 11.17 4.52
CA VAL A 62 0.76 11.63 5.44
C VAL A 62 0.13 11.73 6.83
N TRP A 63 0.59 10.94 7.79
CA TRP A 63 0.05 10.90 9.16
C TRP A 63 0.06 12.26 9.83
N ASN A 64 1.09 13.08 9.58
CA ASN A 64 1.11 14.45 10.10
C ASN A 64 -0.10 15.31 9.65
N ARG A 65 -0.80 14.95 8.57
CA ARG A 65 -2.05 15.62 8.16
C ARG A 65 -3.28 15.11 8.91
N ILE A 66 -3.33 13.82 9.25
CA ILE A 66 -4.51 13.17 9.87
C ILE A 66 -4.42 13.19 11.40
N ALA A 67 -3.22 12.96 11.93
CA ALA A 67 -2.91 12.85 13.34
C ALA A 67 -1.50 13.41 13.61
N PRO A 68 -1.34 14.74 13.70
CA PRO A 68 -0.06 15.37 14.04
C PRO A 68 0.56 14.77 15.31
N GLY A 69 1.83 14.37 15.24
CA GLY A 69 2.53 13.71 16.35
C GLY A 69 2.30 12.20 16.45
N LEU A 70 1.38 11.64 15.67
CA LEU A 70 1.29 10.21 15.44
C LEU A 70 2.33 9.84 14.38
N THR A 71 3.46 9.35 14.88
CA THR A 71 4.53 8.69 14.13
C THR A 71 5.14 9.52 12.99
N SER A 72 5.93 10.54 13.34
CA SER A 72 6.80 11.23 12.37
C SER A 72 7.78 10.28 11.68
N GLU A 73 8.30 9.29 12.40
CA GLU A 73 9.25 8.30 11.86
C GLU A 73 8.56 7.16 11.09
N PHE A 74 7.28 6.90 11.35
CA PHE A 74 6.50 5.86 10.64
C PHE A 74 5.53 6.41 9.59
N ASP A 75 5.65 7.70 9.28
CA ASP A 75 4.91 8.36 8.21
C ASP A 75 5.26 7.79 6.84
N SER A 76 4.34 7.89 5.88
CA SER A 76 4.44 7.25 4.57
C SER A 76 5.75 7.60 3.83
N VAL A 77 6.26 8.81 4.04
CA VAL A 77 7.55 9.32 3.53
C VAL A 77 8.76 8.46 3.95
N HIS A 78 8.66 7.76 5.08
CA HIS A 78 9.71 6.93 5.64
C HIS A 78 9.44 5.43 5.48
N THR A 79 8.17 5.01 5.50
CA THR A 79 7.78 3.60 5.58
C THR A 79 7.38 2.98 4.24
N VAL A 80 6.68 3.71 3.37
CA VAL A 80 6.31 3.19 2.04
C VAL A 80 7.54 2.82 1.20
N PRO A 81 8.65 3.58 1.20
CA PRO A 81 9.87 3.17 0.50
C PRO A 81 10.44 1.82 0.96
N LEU A 82 10.21 1.43 2.22
CA LEU A 82 10.69 0.17 2.81
C LEU A 82 9.90 -1.06 2.35
N ILE A 83 8.84 -0.87 1.56
CA ILE A 83 8.14 -1.97 0.90
C ILE A 83 9.01 -2.58 -0.21
N ALA A 84 9.91 -1.79 -0.81
CA ALA A 84 10.87 -2.29 -1.79
C ALA A 84 11.66 -3.49 -1.23
N PRO A 85 11.89 -4.55 -2.04
CA PRO A 85 11.60 -4.66 -3.47
C PRO A 85 10.20 -5.22 -3.80
N ARG A 86 9.31 -5.39 -2.81
CA ARG A 86 8.00 -6.05 -3.04
C ARG A 86 7.10 -5.19 -3.91
N PRO A 87 6.43 -5.76 -4.94
CA PRO A 87 5.59 -4.99 -5.85
C PRO A 87 4.54 -4.13 -5.15
N LEU A 88 4.51 -2.84 -5.49
CA LEU A 88 3.65 -1.83 -4.90
C LEU A 88 2.94 -1.02 -6.00
N LEU A 89 1.60 -0.99 -5.95
CA LEU A 89 0.77 -0.13 -6.79
C LEU A 89 -0.08 0.78 -5.92
N ILE A 90 0.09 2.10 -6.05
CA ILE A 90 -0.75 3.09 -5.37
C ILE A 90 -1.84 3.56 -6.35
N LEU A 91 -3.10 3.40 -5.97
CA LEU A 91 -4.26 3.86 -6.74
C LEU A 91 -4.95 5.00 -6.01
N ASN A 92 -5.28 6.09 -6.70
CA ASN A 92 -5.89 7.27 -6.09
C ASN A 92 -6.80 8.03 -7.08
N GLY A 93 -7.72 8.85 -6.57
CA GLY A 93 -8.35 9.90 -7.38
C GLY A 93 -7.41 11.11 -7.49
N GLU A 94 -7.31 11.74 -8.65
CA GLU A 94 -6.48 12.95 -8.81
C GLU A 94 -7.05 14.12 -8.00
N GLU A 95 -8.38 14.19 -7.86
CA GLU A 95 -9.10 15.26 -7.17
C GLU A 95 -9.55 14.86 -5.76
N ASP A 96 -9.01 13.78 -5.19
CA ASP A 96 -9.37 13.31 -3.85
C ASP A 96 -8.99 14.34 -2.76
N PRO A 97 -9.97 14.99 -2.09
CA PRO A 97 -9.67 15.99 -1.07
C PRO A 97 -9.24 15.38 0.27
N ARG A 98 -9.48 14.07 0.49
CA ARG A 98 -9.11 13.34 1.71
C ARG A 98 -7.71 12.75 1.59
N CYS A 99 -7.38 12.23 0.41
CA CYS A 99 -6.09 11.62 0.09
C CYS A 99 -5.43 12.35 -1.09
N PRO A 100 -5.08 13.63 -0.97
CA PRO A 100 -4.58 14.40 -2.11
C PRO A 100 -3.23 13.86 -2.60
N ILE A 101 -3.17 13.47 -3.87
CA ILE A 101 -1.98 12.88 -4.49
C ILE A 101 -0.77 13.80 -4.44
N ALA A 102 -0.98 15.12 -4.56
CA ALA A 102 0.07 16.14 -4.42
C ALA A 102 0.73 16.16 -3.02
N GLY A 103 0.04 15.62 -2.01
CA GLY A 103 0.62 15.41 -0.68
C GLY A 103 1.65 14.28 -0.62
N LEU A 104 1.77 13.47 -1.67
CA LEU A 104 2.61 12.27 -1.72
C LEU A 104 3.89 12.45 -2.55
N ASP A 105 4.17 13.62 -3.12
CA ASP A 105 5.34 13.84 -4.00
C ASP A 105 6.66 13.32 -3.39
N VAL A 106 6.90 13.64 -2.11
CA VAL A 106 8.12 13.20 -1.40
C VAL A 106 8.09 11.68 -1.16
N THR A 107 6.94 11.13 -0.78
CA THR A 107 6.75 9.68 -0.60
C THR A 107 7.01 8.95 -1.90
N ILE A 108 6.38 9.38 -3.01
CA ILE A 108 6.53 8.79 -4.35
C ILE A 108 7.98 8.88 -4.80
N SER A 109 8.63 10.04 -4.67
CA SER A 109 10.03 10.23 -5.07
C SER A 109 10.98 9.29 -4.32
N ARG A 110 10.82 9.17 -2.99
CA ARG A 110 11.64 8.25 -2.17
C ARG A 110 11.37 6.78 -2.49
N THR A 111 10.12 6.42 -2.70
CA THR A 111 9.74 5.05 -3.08
C THR A 111 10.30 4.70 -4.46
N CYS A 112 10.17 5.58 -5.46
CA CYS A 112 10.82 5.42 -6.77
C CYS A 112 12.33 5.15 -6.61
N LYS A 113 13.02 5.96 -5.80
CA LYS A 113 14.45 5.77 -5.53
C LYS A 113 14.75 4.43 -4.87
N ALA A 114 13.96 4.00 -3.88
CA ALA A 114 14.16 2.71 -3.22
C ALA A 114 14.02 1.53 -4.18
N PHE A 115 13.03 1.55 -5.08
CA PHE A 115 12.87 0.51 -6.11
C PHE A 115 13.97 0.57 -7.19
N GLN A 116 14.49 1.75 -7.53
CA GLN A 116 15.66 1.88 -8.41
C GLN A 116 16.91 1.30 -7.76
N ASP A 117 17.20 1.66 -6.50
CA ASP A 117 18.36 1.17 -5.75
C ASP A 117 18.29 -0.36 -5.53
N ALA A 118 17.07 -0.92 -5.46
CA ALA A 118 16.81 -2.36 -5.41
C ALA A 118 16.82 -3.07 -6.78
N ASN A 119 17.09 -2.36 -7.88
CA ASN A 119 17.08 -2.87 -9.27
C ASN A 119 15.72 -3.46 -9.73
N CYS A 120 14.61 -2.94 -9.22
CA CYS A 120 13.25 -3.37 -9.57
C CYS A 120 12.29 -2.21 -9.89
N PRO A 121 12.66 -1.23 -10.74
CA PRO A 121 11.86 -0.03 -10.98
C PRO A 121 10.44 -0.32 -11.49
N ASP A 122 10.26 -1.40 -12.27
CA ASP A 122 8.96 -1.80 -12.82
C ASP A 122 8.00 -2.45 -11.80
N SER A 123 8.45 -2.58 -10.56
CA SER A 123 7.68 -3.10 -9.42
C SER A 123 7.06 -1.99 -8.55
N PHE A 124 7.19 -0.72 -8.95
CA PHE A 124 6.47 0.39 -8.33
C PHE A 124 5.70 1.20 -9.38
N LYS A 125 4.42 1.48 -9.12
CA LYS A 125 3.58 2.32 -9.97
C LYS A 125 2.60 3.13 -9.13
N VAL A 126 2.26 4.32 -9.61
CA VAL A 126 1.20 5.16 -9.07
C VAL A 126 0.23 5.50 -10.19
N ILE A 127 -1.07 5.39 -9.94
CA ILE A 127 -2.12 5.81 -10.86
C ILE A 127 -3.06 6.75 -10.11
N ALA A 128 -3.19 7.97 -10.62
CA ALA A 128 -4.18 8.94 -10.19
C ALA A 128 -5.22 9.11 -11.31
N GLU A 129 -6.49 8.79 -11.05
CA GLU A 129 -7.56 8.91 -12.04
C GLU A 129 -8.10 10.34 -12.10
N ALA A 130 -8.00 10.96 -13.29
CA ALA A 130 -8.45 12.33 -13.53
C ALA A 130 -9.96 12.48 -13.33
N GLY A 131 -10.39 13.57 -12.68
CA GLY A 131 -11.80 13.82 -12.39
C GLY A 131 -12.40 12.95 -11.28
N ILE A 132 -11.61 12.11 -10.61
CA ILE A 132 -12.06 11.24 -9.53
C ILE A 132 -11.66 11.84 -8.18
N GLY A 133 -12.64 11.98 -7.29
CA GLY A 133 -12.47 12.40 -5.90
C GLY A 133 -12.14 11.23 -4.97
N HIS A 134 -12.69 11.24 -3.76
CA HIS A 134 -12.56 10.14 -2.81
C HIS A 134 -13.53 9.01 -3.11
N GLU A 135 -13.24 8.25 -4.16
CA GLU A 135 -14.07 7.14 -4.63
C GLU A 135 -13.20 6.02 -5.22
N MET A 136 -13.53 4.77 -4.88
CA MET A 136 -12.94 3.62 -5.54
C MET A 136 -13.72 3.28 -6.81
N THR A 137 -13.06 3.40 -7.96
CA THR A 137 -13.69 3.12 -9.26
C THR A 137 -13.51 1.66 -9.68
N GLY A 138 -14.33 1.20 -10.62
CA GLY A 138 -14.14 -0.12 -11.24
C GLY A 138 -12.82 -0.25 -12.00
N SER A 139 -12.27 0.86 -12.50
CA SER A 139 -10.96 0.91 -13.15
C SER A 139 -9.83 0.65 -12.14
N MET A 140 -9.88 1.28 -10.96
CA MET A 140 -8.93 0.99 -9.87
C MET A 140 -8.96 -0.48 -9.45
N VAL A 141 -10.14 -1.06 -9.26
CA VAL A 141 -10.27 -2.49 -8.92
C VAL A 141 -9.65 -3.37 -10.00
N LYS A 142 -9.89 -3.04 -11.27
CA LYS A 142 -9.30 -3.76 -12.41
C LYS A 142 -7.78 -3.66 -12.43
N GLU A 143 -7.21 -2.47 -12.22
CA GLU A 143 -5.75 -2.28 -12.15
C GLU A 143 -5.14 -3.04 -10.97
N ALA A 144 -5.82 -3.07 -9.82
CA ALA A 144 -5.39 -3.87 -8.67
C ALA A 144 -5.33 -5.36 -9.01
N MET A 145 -6.36 -5.91 -9.65
CA MET A 145 -6.38 -7.31 -10.09
C MET A 145 -5.29 -7.60 -11.11
N ASN A 146 -5.12 -6.74 -12.13
CA ASN A 146 -4.06 -6.87 -13.13
C ASN A 146 -2.67 -6.88 -12.47
N TRP A 147 -2.47 -6.08 -11.42
CA TRP A 147 -1.21 -6.02 -10.69
C TRP A 147 -0.95 -7.30 -9.90
N PHE A 148 -1.95 -7.82 -9.18
CA PHE A 148 -1.83 -9.12 -8.52
C PHE A 148 -1.55 -10.23 -9.52
N ASP A 149 -2.28 -10.27 -10.64
CA ASP A 149 -2.05 -11.25 -11.70
C ASP A 149 -0.60 -11.16 -12.18
N LYS A 150 -0.11 -9.97 -12.55
CA LYS A 150 1.27 -9.78 -13.05
C LYS A 150 2.33 -10.38 -12.12
N PHE A 151 2.18 -10.23 -10.80
CA PHE A 151 3.21 -10.61 -9.83
C PHE A 151 2.96 -11.96 -9.14
N PHE A 152 1.77 -12.54 -9.30
CA PHE A 152 1.43 -13.89 -8.81
C PHE A 152 1.27 -14.94 -9.90
N GLN A 153 1.55 -14.59 -11.16
CA GLN A 153 1.64 -15.58 -12.25
C GLN A 153 2.64 -16.69 -11.86
N PRO A 154 2.37 -17.94 -12.27
CA PRO A 154 3.26 -19.07 -12.04
C PRO A 154 4.69 -18.87 -12.58
#